data_AF-A0A0C3PKX4-F1
#
_entry.id   AF-A0A0C3PKX4-F1
#
_cell.length_a   1.000
_cell.length_b   1.000
_cell.length_c   1.000
_cell.angle_alpha   90.00
_cell.angle_beta   90.00
_cell.angle_gamma   90.00
#
_symmetry.space_group_name_H-M   'P 1'
#
loop_
_entity.id
_entity.type
_entity.pdbx_description
1 polymer ?
#
loop_
_entity_poly.entity_id
_entity_poly.type
_entity_poly.pdbx_seq_one_letter_code
_entity_poly.pdbx_strand_id
1 'polypeptide(L)'
;EVMPFVIHDLILQTVIDGWMTLGELVVLLWHTKIDHIEVYLAWLTQMIEDFLNVTAICAPSILITKLKFHFLIHLPTYICHFGPAIIFSTE
;
A
#
# COMPACT_ATOMS: atom_id res chain seq x y z
N GLU A 1 -4.92 -8.98 10.14
CA GLU A 1 -4.70 -7.71 10.86
C GLU A 1 -5.52 -7.69 12.16
N VAL A 2 -4.87 -7.62 13.34
CA VAL A 2 -5.52 -7.40 14.65
C VAL A 2 -5.10 -6.06 15.26
N MET A 3 -4.10 -5.39 14.67
CA MET A 3 -3.44 -4.21 15.21
C MET A 3 -4.40 -3.00 15.36
N PRO A 4 -5.26 -2.65 14.38
CA PRO A 4 -6.23 -1.56 14.53
C PRO A 4 -7.18 -1.73 15.73
N PHE A 5 -7.56 -2.97 16.04
CA PHE A 5 -8.42 -3.30 17.17
C PHE A 5 -7.70 -3.12 18.51
N VAL A 6 -6.42 -3.51 18.58
CA VAL A 6 -5.61 -3.42 19.81
C VAL A 6 -5.29 -1.97 20.19
N ILE A 7 -5.15 -1.10 19.19
CA ILE A 7 -4.74 0.31 19.38
C ILE A 7 -5.89 1.30 19.27
N HIS A 8 -7.11 0.82 19.06
CA HIS A 8 -8.31 1.66 18.99
C HIS A 8 -8.43 2.51 20.27
N ASP A 9 -8.68 3.81 20.12
CA ASP A 9 -8.69 4.83 21.18
C ASP A 9 -7.38 5.10 21.94
N LEU A 10 -6.26 4.42 21.59
CA LEU A 10 -4.95 4.65 22.19
C LEU A 10 -4.06 5.59 21.37
N ILE A 11 -4.41 5.82 20.10
CA ILE A 11 -3.62 6.61 19.15
C ILE A 11 -4.51 7.52 18.31
N LEU A 12 -3.90 8.47 17.61
CA LEU A 12 -4.59 9.37 16.70
C LEU A 12 -5.27 8.60 15.56
N GLN A 13 -6.49 8.99 15.20
CA GLN A 13 -7.28 8.36 14.14
C GLN A 13 -6.50 8.20 12.83
N THR A 14 -5.69 9.20 12.45
CA THR A 14 -4.88 9.15 11.23
C THR A 14 -3.90 7.97 11.21
N VAL A 15 -3.43 7.53 12.38
CA VAL A 15 -2.55 6.36 12.48
C VAL A 15 -3.35 5.07 12.28
N ILE A 16 -4.59 5.01 12.78
CA ILE A 16 -5.51 3.90 12.52
C ILE A 16 -5.84 3.84 11.02
N ASP A 17 -6.14 4.99 10.39
CA ASP A 17 -6.38 5.09 8.95
C ASP A 17 -5.15 4.61 8.14
N GLY A 18 -3.95 4.89 8.64
CA GLY A 18 -2.70 4.40 8.06
C GLY A 18 -2.58 2.88 8.11
N TRP A 19 -3.01 2.25 9.20
CA TRP A 19 -3.05 0.79 9.32
C TRP A 19 -4.11 0.16 8.41
N MET A 20 -5.28 0.78 8.29
CA MET A 20 -6.35 0.28 7.42
C MET A 20 -5.94 0.33 5.95
N THR A 21 -5.45 1.48 5.48
CA THR A 21 -4.96 1.67 4.11
C THR A 21 -3.77 0.76 3.79
N LEU A 22 -2.87 0.54 4.75
CA LEU A 22 -1.78 -0.45 4.61
C LEU A 22 -2.32 -1.87 4.44
N GLY A 23 -3.30 -2.27 5.27
CA GLY A 23 -3.92 -3.59 5.18
C GLY A 23 -4.57 -3.84 3.83
N GLU A 24 -5.34 -2.87 3.33
CA GLU A 24 -5.98 -2.93 2.01
C GLU A 24 -4.94 -2.99 0.87
N LEU A 25 -3.88 -2.18 0.94
CA LEU A 25 -2.78 -2.22 0.00
C LEU A 25 -2.12 -3.60 -0.04
N VAL A 26 -1.82 -4.19 1.13
CA VAL A 26 -1.19 -5.52 1.22
C VAL A 26 -2.04 -6.60 0.55
N VAL A 27 -3.37 -6.55 0.67
CA VAL A 27 -4.27 -7.50 0.00
C VAL A 27 -4.08 -7.45 -1.52
N LEU A 28 -4.03 -6.25 -2.10
CA LEU A 28 -3.80 -6.09 -3.55
C LEU A 28 -2.43 -6.64 -3.96
N LEU A 29 -1.38 -6.35 -3.18
CA LEU A 29 -0.02 -6.82 -3.47
C LEU A 29 0.12 -8.35 -3.45
N TRP A 30 -0.74 -9.05 -2.71
CA TRP A 30 -0.77 -10.50 -2.60
C TRP A 30 -1.59 -11.22 -3.67
N HIS A 31 -2.19 -10.49 -4.62
CA HIS A 31 -2.86 -11.14 -5.74
C HIS A 31 -1.88 -11.98 -6.56
N THR A 32 -2.19 -13.27 -6.72
CA THR A 32 -1.39 -14.22 -7.51
C THR A 32 -1.79 -14.23 -8.99
N LYS A 33 -2.97 -13.70 -9.30
CA LYS A 33 -3.53 -13.60 -10.65
C LYS A 33 -4.31 -12.30 -10.78
N ILE A 34 -4.16 -11.63 -11.92
CA ILE A 34 -4.88 -10.40 -12.26
C ILE A 34 -5.66 -10.65 -13.54
N ASP A 35 -6.99 -10.69 -13.45
CA ASP A 35 -7.87 -10.97 -14.61
C ASP A 35 -8.11 -9.72 -15.48
N HIS A 36 -8.28 -8.56 -14.84
CA HIS A 36 -8.55 -7.28 -15.50
C HIS A 36 -7.48 -6.25 -15.08
N ILE A 37 -6.39 -6.20 -15.86
CA ILE A 37 -5.21 -5.40 -15.51
C ILE A 37 -5.52 -3.90 -15.34
N GLU A 38 -6.31 -3.30 -16.23
CA GLU A 38 -6.64 -1.87 -16.15
C GLU A 38 -7.42 -1.50 -14.87
N VAL A 39 -8.40 -2.33 -14.50
CA VAL A 39 -9.21 -2.12 -13.29
C VAL A 39 -8.34 -2.30 -12.05
N TYR A 40 -7.52 -3.35 -12.04
CA TYR A 40 -6.59 -3.62 -10.95
C TYR A 40 -5.57 -2.49 -10.78
N LEU A 41 -4.99 -1.98 -11.86
CA LEU A 41 -4.02 -0.89 -11.81
C LEU A 41 -4.65 0.43 -11.35
N ALA A 42 -5.88 0.72 -11.79
CA ALA A 42 -6.62 1.90 -11.31
C ALA A 42 -6.84 1.84 -9.79
N TRP A 43 -7.31 0.70 -9.28
CA TRP A 43 -7.52 0.49 -7.84
C TRP A 43 -6.21 0.53 -7.06
N LEU A 44 -5.18 -0.17 -7.54
CA LEU A 44 -3.88 -0.19 -6.89
C LEU A 44 -3.26 1.21 -6.82
N THR A 45 -3.35 1.99 -7.89
CA THR A 45 -2.82 3.36 -7.93
C THR A 45 -3.54 4.24 -6.92
N GLN A 46 -4.87 4.20 -6.89
CA GLN A 46 -5.67 4.93 -5.91
C GLN A 46 -5.29 4.53 -4.47
N MET A 47 -5.17 3.23 -4.20
CA MET A 47 -4.79 2.73 -2.88
C MET A 47 -3.39 3.16 -2.44
N ILE A 48 -2.43 3.20 -3.37
CA ILE A 48 -1.09 3.74 -3.09
C ILE A 48 -1.16 5.22 -2.76
N GLU A 49 -1.91 6.02 -3.54
CA GLU A 49 -2.06 7.46 -3.30
C GLU A 49 -2.69 7.74 -1.93
N ASP A 50 -3.77 7.03 -1.58
CA ASP A 50 -4.44 7.14 -0.29
C ASP A 50 -3.50 6.78 0.88
N PHE A 51 -2.77 5.66 0.76
CA PHE A 51 -1.79 5.24 1.76
C PHE A 51 -0.64 6.25 1.92
N LEU A 52 -0.09 6.77 0.82
CA LEU A 52 0.98 7.77 0.86
C LEU A 52 0.49 9.09 1.46
N ASN A 53 -0.75 9.50 1.18
CA ASN A 53 -1.35 10.70 1.75
C ASN A 53 -1.50 10.58 3.28
N VAL A 54 -2.05 9.46 3.77
CA VAL A 54 -2.19 9.21 5.22
C VAL A 54 -0.82 9.11 5.90
N THR A 55 0.16 8.46 5.24
CA THR A 55 1.54 8.39 5.72
C THR A 55 2.17 9.79 5.80
N ALA A 56 1.93 10.66 4.82
CA ALA A 56 2.46 12.02 4.80
C ALA A 56 1.97 12.84 6.00
N ILE A 57 0.70 12.64 6.39
CA ILE A 57 0.10 13.30 7.57
C ILE A 57 0.74 12.78 8.86
N CYS A 58 0.99 11.47 8.95
CA CYS A 58 1.53 10.85 10.16
C CYS A 58 3.04 11.09 10.34
N ALA A 59 3.83 10.93 9.27
CA ALA A 59 5.28 10.99 9.28
C ALA A 59 5.85 11.33 7.88
N PRO A 60 5.88 12.61 7.48
CA PRO A 60 6.23 13.00 6.12
C PRO A 60 7.67 12.65 5.73
N SER A 61 8.59 12.60 6.69
CA SER A 61 9.99 12.22 6.45
C SER A 61 10.16 10.78 5.98
N ILE A 62 9.22 9.87 6.28
CA ILE A 62 9.28 8.47 5.84
C ILE A 62 9.21 8.35 4.31
N LEU A 63 8.46 9.24 3.65
CA LEU A 63 8.32 9.23 2.19
C LEU A 63 9.66 9.41 1.45
N ILE A 64 10.59 10.14 2.08
CA ILE A 64 11.91 10.46 1.52
C ILE A 64 12.98 9.52 2.06
N THR A 65 12.88 9.12 3.33
CA THR A 65 13.93 8.34 4.01
C THR A 65 13.79 6.82 3.84
N LYS A 66 12.62 6.31 3.45
CA LYS A 66 12.40 4.87 3.25
C LYS A 66 12.19 4.54 1.78
N LEU A 67 13.17 3.84 1.20
CA LEU A 67 13.17 3.42 -0.20
C LEU A 67 11.89 2.66 -0.62
N LYS A 68 11.31 1.86 0.28
CA LYS A 68 10.07 1.11 0.00
C LYS A 68 8.88 2.03 -0.36
N PHE A 69 8.79 3.23 0.22
CA PHE A 69 7.72 4.18 -0.08
C PHE A 69 7.89 4.82 -1.46
N HIS A 70 9.14 5.11 -1.85
CA HIS A 70 9.44 5.57 -3.19
C HIS A 70 9.13 4.50 -4.25
N PHE A 71 9.41 3.23 -3.94
CA PHE A 71 9.14 2.11 -4.83
C PHE A 71 7.64 1.93 -5.14
N LEU A 72 6.75 2.15 -4.16
CA LEU A 72 5.31 1.98 -4.33
C LEU A 72 4.76 2.77 -5.52
N ILE A 73 5.26 3.99 -5.77
CA ILE A 73 4.80 4.85 -6.87
C ILE A 73 5.06 4.20 -8.25
N HIS A 74 6.13 3.41 -8.37
CA HIS A 74 6.50 2.75 -9.62
C HIS A 74 5.87 1.37 -9.78
N LEU A 75 5.26 0.84 -8.73
CA LEU A 75 4.75 -0.52 -8.68
C LEU A 75 3.62 -0.81 -9.69
N PRO A 76 2.65 0.09 -9.94
CA PRO A 76 1.67 -0.12 -11.00
C PRO A 76 2.32 -0.34 -12.38
N THR A 77 3.33 0.46 -12.70
CA THR A 77 4.10 0.32 -13.95
C THR A 77 4.80 -1.04 -14.00
N TYR A 78 5.42 -1.48 -12.90
CA TYR A 78 6.06 -2.80 -12.88
C TYR A 78 5.05 -3.94 -13.05
N ILE A 79 3.92 -3.88 -12.36
CA ILE A 79 2.90 -4.93 -12.48
C ILE A 79 2.32 -5.00 -13.89
N CYS A 80 2.14 -3.85 -14.56
CA CYS A 80 1.69 -3.79 -15.94
C CYS A 80 2.62 -4.57 -16.90
N HIS A 81 3.94 -4.46 -16.69
CA HIS A 81 4.94 -5.06 -17.60
C HIS A 81 5.34 -6.48 -17.20
N PHE A 82 5.32 -6.79 -15.90
CA PHE A 82 5.94 -7.99 -15.37
C PHE A 82 4.95 -8.94 -14.68
N GLY A 83 3.70 -8.53 -14.48
CA GLY A 83 2.68 -9.33 -13.81
C GLY A 83 2.63 -9.10 -12.30
N PRO A 84 1.89 -9.96 -11.56
CA PRO A 84 1.55 -9.69 -10.16
C PRO A 84 2.78 -9.56 -9.25
N ALA A 85 2.74 -8.61 -8.30
CA ALA A 85 3.90 -8.26 -7.48
C ALA A 85 4.52 -9.44 -6.71
N ILE A 86 3.68 -10.39 -6.26
CA ILE A 86 4.09 -11.53 -5.45
C ILE A 86 5.12 -12.44 -6.15
N ILE A 87 5.15 -12.49 -7.48
CA ILE A 87 6.09 -13.35 -8.22
C ILE A 87 7.54 -12.84 -8.14
N PHE A 88 7.73 -11.58 -7.73
CA PHE A 88 9.03 -10.95 -7.51
C PHE A 88 9.38 -10.83 -6.01
N SER A 89 8.55 -11.37 -5.12
CA SER A 89 8.84 -11.37 -3.68
C SER A 89 10.00 -12.29 -3.38
N THR A 90 11.10 -11.73 -2.85
CA THR A 90 12.26 -12.48 -2.39
C THR A 90 12.36 -12.42 -0.87
N GLU A 91 11.37 -12.98 -0.18
CA GLU A 91 11.37 -13.45 1.22
C GLU A 91 9.98 -14.02 1.54
#